data_AF-A0A975S5M6-F1
#
_entry.id   AF-A0A975S5M6-F1
#
_cell.length_a   1.000
_cell.length_b   1.000
_cell.length_c   1.000
_cell.angle_alpha   90.00
_cell.angle_beta   90.00
_cell.angle_gamma   90.00
#
_symmetry.space_group_name_H-M   'P 1'
#
loop_
_entity.id
_entity.type
_entity.pdbx_description
1 polymer ?
#
loop_
_entity_poly.entity_id
_entity_poly.type
_entity_poly.pdbx_seq_one_letter_code
_entity_poly.pdbx_strand_id
1 'polypeptide(L)'
;MGIDINSRRLQAIQGARADLLEGDRDRSDRALEDPAFDLTCDPPRLSSAAAVVVAVPTPVDTCLVPDFSILRSACSTVVEHAVPRQLLVLTSSTYVGSTRALCGPPGNPRVGYRKAPACGVQAGTHQSGRG
;
A
#
# COMPACT_ATOMS: atom_id res chain seq x y z
N MET A 1 -5.31 -7.68 9.59
CA MET A 1 -3.96 -8.24 9.37
C MET A 1 -3.06 -7.20 8.76
N GLY A 2 -1.96 -6.85 9.42
CA GLY A 2 -0.85 -6.07 8.88
C GLY A 2 0.35 -6.96 8.58
N ILE A 3 1.07 -6.67 7.49
CA ILE A 3 2.27 -7.41 7.09
C ILE A 3 3.45 -6.44 6.96
N ASP A 4 4.57 -6.80 7.56
CA ASP A 4 5.85 -6.09 7.35
C ASP A 4 6.98 -7.13 7.36
N ILE A 5 7.95 -6.98 6.46
CA ILE A 5 9.13 -7.84 6.38
C ILE A 5 10.08 -7.61 7.56
N ASN A 6 9.97 -6.46 8.23
CA ASN A 6 10.78 -6.10 9.37
C ASN A 6 10.15 -6.61 10.68
N SER A 7 10.57 -7.79 11.11
CA SER A 7 10.12 -8.40 12.36
C SER A 7 10.37 -7.54 13.60
N ARG A 8 11.44 -6.72 13.63
CA ARG A 8 11.70 -5.79 14.73
C ARG A 8 10.64 -4.70 14.80
N ARG A 9 10.17 -4.20 13.64
CA ARG A 9 9.08 -3.23 13.58
C ARG A 9 7.78 -3.83 14.08
N LEU A 10 7.48 -5.07 13.69
CA LEU A 10 6.29 -5.77 14.19
C LEU A 10 6.34 -5.94 15.71
N GLN A 11 7.48 -6.36 16.27
CA GLN A 11 7.69 -6.45 17.73
C GLN A 11 7.54 -5.09 18.41
N ALA A 12 8.04 -4.01 17.80
CA ALA A 12 7.86 -2.66 18.34
C ALA A 12 6.39 -2.25 18.36
N ILE A 13 5.62 -2.55 17.31
CA ILE A 13 4.18 -2.29 17.27
C ILE A 13 3.46 -3.12 18.33
N GLN A 14 3.69 -4.43 18.39
CA GLN A 14 3.08 -5.32 19.38
C GLN A 14 3.40 -4.92 20.83
N GLY A 15 4.60 -4.38 21.06
CA GLY A 15 5.02 -3.90 22.38
C GLY A 15 4.63 -2.45 22.69
N ALA A 16 3.77 -1.80 21.88
CA ALA A 16 3.40 -0.39 21.99
C ALA A 16 4.61 0.58 22.05
N ARG A 17 5.68 0.24 21.31
CA ARG A 17 6.95 0.99 21.22
C ARG A 17 7.23 1.52 19.82
N ALA A 18 6.26 1.44 18.91
CA ALA A 18 6.39 2.01 17.58
C ALA A 18 6.53 3.53 17.64
N ASP A 19 7.37 4.07 16.77
CA ASP A 19 7.56 5.51 16.63
C ASP A 19 6.37 6.13 15.90
N LEU A 20 5.34 6.48 16.66
CA LEU A 20 4.09 7.07 16.19
C LEU A 20 3.90 8.48 16.76
N LEU A 21 3.15 9.31 16.05
CA LEU A 21 2.66 10.58 16.61
C LEU A 21 1.69 10.29 17.75
N GLU A 22 1.56 11.23 18.70
CA GLU A 22 0.71 11.06 19.89
C GLU A 22 -0.75 10.73 19.52
N GLY A 23 -1.33 11.40 18.53
CA GLY A 23 -2.69 11.10 18.06
C GLY A 23 -2.86 9.73 17.40
N ASP A 24 -1.77 9.12 16.90
CA ASP A 24 -1.79 7.79 16.30
C ASP A 24 -1.52 6.68 17.32
N ARG A 25 -0.86 6.99 18.45
CA ARG A 25 -0.60 6.01 19.53
C ARG A 25 -1.91 5.47 20.10
N ASP A 26 -2.84 6.34 20.48
CA ASP A 26 -4.15 5.93 21.00
C ASP A 26 -4.90 4.99 20.05
N ARG A 27 -4.78 5.24 18.74
CA ARG A 27 -5.42 4.41 17.70
C ARG A 27 -4.72 3.06 17.56
N SER A 28 -3.39 3.05 17.63
CA SER A 28 -2.59 1.83 17.62
C SER A 28 -2.86 0.96 18.84
N ASP A 29 -2.92 1.55 20.04
CA ASP A 29 -3.14 0.82 21.29
C ASP A 29 -4.52 0.16 21.29
N ARG A 30 -5.57 0.90 20.91
CA ARG A 30 -6.91 0.31 20.72
C ARG A 30 -6.95 -0.80 19.67
N ALA A 31 -6.17 -0.67 18.60
CA ALA A 31 -6.08 -1.73 17.60
C ALA A 31 -5.39 -2.98 18.14
N LEU A 32 -4.39 -2.84 19.01
CA LEU A 32 -3.67 -3.97 19.63
C LEU A 32 -4.53 -4.76 20.63
N GLU A 33 -5.57 -4.14 21.19
CA GLU A 33 -6.55 -4.81 22.05
C GLU A 33 -7.60 -5.61 21.26
N ASP A 34 -7.76 -5.33 19.96
CA ASP A 34 -8.74 -6.01 19.10
C ASP A 34 -8.21 -7.40 18.66
N PRO A 35 -8.86 -8.51 19.01
CA PRO A 35 -8.43 -9.85 18.60
C PRO A 35 -8.50 -10.08 17.08
N ALA A 36 -9.21 -9.22 16.32
CA ALA A 36 -9.22 -9.25 14.85
C ALA A 36 -8.00 -8.53 14.24
N PHE A 37 -7.23 -7.78 15.04
CA PHE A 37 -5.98 -7.18 14.61
C PHE A 37 -4.83 -8.16 14.84
N ASP A 38 -4.06 -8.38 13.77
CA ASP A 38 -2.97 -9.34 13.78
C ASP A 38 -1.85 -8.82 12.88
N LEU A 39 -0.61 -9.15 13.24
CA LEU A 39 0.61 -8.71 12.59
C LEU A 39 1.47 -9.92 12.24
N THR A 40 2.02 -9.93 11.03
CA THR A 40 2.79 -11.08 10.56
C THR A 40 3.89 -10.67 9.58
N CYS A 41 4.92 -11.49 9.50
CA CYS A 41 5.97 -11.40 8.48
C CYS A 41 5.84 -12.52 7.43
N ASP A 42 4.68 -13.18 7.35
CA ASP A 42 4.43 -14.35 6.49
C ASP A 42 3.62 -13.94 5.24
N PRO A 43 4.26 -13.73 4.08
CA PRO A 43 3.57 -13.27 2.86
C PRO A 43 2.48 -14.21 2.32
N PRO A 44 2.60 -15.55 2.37
CA PRO A 44 1.52 -16.48 2.05
C PRO A 44 0.15 -16.16 2.68
N ARG A 45 0.11 -15.54 3.86
CA ARG A 45 -1.13 -15.14 4.52
C ARG A 45 -1.92 -14.08 3.76
N LEU A 46 -1.31 -13.37 2.82
CA LEU A 46 -2.02 -12.47 1.91
C LEU A 46 -3.19 -13.15 1.22
N SER A 47 -3.07 -14.44 0.88
CA SER A 47 -4.11 -15.21 0.19
C SER A 47 -5.44 -15.33 0.96
N SER A 48 -5.44 -15.15 2.29
CA SER A 48 -6.66 -15.20 3.09
C SER A 48 -7.42 -13.86 3.13
N ALA A 49 -6.84 -12.78 2.61
CA ALA A 49 -7.46 -11.46 2.64
C ALA A 49 -8.38 -11.24 1.42
N ALA A 50 -9.55 -10.64 1.63
CA ALA A 50 -10.41 -10.21 0.51
C ALA A 50 -9.84 -9.00 -0.26
N ALA A 51 -9.09 -8.14 0.45
CA ALA A 51 -8.42 -6.98 -0.10
C ALA A 51 -7.03 -6.80 0.54
N VAL A 52 -6.07 -6.35 -0.27
CA VAL A 52 -4.69 -6.04 0.14
C VAL A 52 -4.41 -4.59 -0.22
N VAL A 53 -3.96 -3.83 0.78
CA VAL A 53 -3.54 -2.43 0.62
C VAL A 53 -2.03 -2.36 0.78
N VAL A 54 -1.34 -1.92 -0.27
CA VAL A 54 0.12 -1.74 -0.27
C VAL A 54 0.44 -0.30 0.12
N ALA A 55 0.97 -0.15 1.33
CA ALA A 55 1.33 1.13 1.95
C ALA A 55 2.79 1.12 2.44
N VAL A 56 3.72 0.89 1.52
CA VAL A 56 5.16 0.87 1.81
C VAL A 56 5.79 2.25 1.56
N PRO A 57 6.87 2.61 2.25
CA PRO A 57 7.52 3.90 2.04
C PRO A 57 8.06 4.02 0.60
N THR A 58 8.06 5.25 0.10
CA THR A 58 8.68 5.61 -1.18
C THR A 58 9.72 6.68 -0.88
N PRO A 59 10.92 6.28 -0.41
CA PRO A 59 11.97 7.24 -0.10
C PRO A 59 12.35 8.03 -1.36
N VAL A 60 12.79 9.26 -1.17
CA VAL A 60 13.31 10.12 -2.24
C VAL A 60 14.78 10.39 -2.01
N ASP A 61 15.56 10.50 -3.09
CA ASP A 61 16.97 10.90 -3.01
C ASP A 61 17.13 12.42 -2.82
N THR A 62 18.38 12.89 -2.78
CA THR A 62 18.70 14.33 -2.64
C THR A 62 18.18 15.19 -3.79
N CYS A 63 17.86 14.58 -4.93
CA CYS A 63 17.31 15.23 -6.11
C CYS A 63 15.77 15.11 -6.16
N LEU A 64 15.12 14.66 -5.07
CA LEU A 64 13.68 14.40 -4.98
C LEU A 64 13.17 13.32 -5.94
N VAL A 65 14.05 12.42 -6.39
CA VAL A 65 13.68 11.30 -7.24
C VAL A 65 13.18 10.15 -6.35
N PRO A 66 11.95 9.65 -6.56
CA PRO A 66 11.43 8.52 -5.81
C PRO A 66 12.21 7.23 -6.11
N ASP A 67 12.64 6.54 -5.06
CA ASP A 67 13.09 5.16 -5.15
C ASP A 67 11.91 4.20 -5.00
N PHE A 68 11.62 3.47 -6.08
CA PHE A 68 10.56 2.47 -6.14
C PHE A 68 11.05 1.05 -5.81
N SER A 69 12.28 0.85 -5.34
CA SER A 69 12.81 -0.48 -4.97
C SER A 69 11.91 -1.21 -3.97
N ILE A 70 11.54 -0.54 -2.87
CA ILE A 70 10.66 -1.08 -1.82
C ILE A 70 9.27 -1.36 -2.40
N LEU A 71 8.74 -0.43 -3.20
CA LEU A 71 7.41 -0.57 -3.80
C LEU A 71 7.35 -1.74 -4.79
N ARG A 72 8.37 -1.88 -5.64
CA ARG A 72 8.51 -3.01 -6.58
C ARG A 72 8.56 -4.33 -5.84
N SER A 73 9.36 -4.43 -4.79
CA SER A 73 9.48 -5.65 -3.99
C SER A 73 8.15 -6.01 -3.30
N ALA A 74 7.47 -5.03 -2.71
CA ALA A 74 6.17 -5.23 -2.11
C ALA A 74 5.11 -5.69 -3.13
N CYS A 75 5.03 -5.02 -4.29
CA CYS A 75 4.10 -5.40 -5.35
C CYS A 75 4.40 -6.81 -5.89
N SER A 76 5.67 -7.17 -6.09
CA SER A 76 6.06 -8.52 -6.51
C SER A 76 5.59 -9.58 -5.53
N THR A 77 5.81 -9.36 -4.24
CA THR A 77 5.38 -10.27 -3.15
C THR A 77 3.86 -10.42 -3.13
N VAL A 78 3.13 -9.31 -3.30
CA VAL A 78 1.67 -9.32 -3.32
C VAL A 78 1.13 -10.07 -4.53
N VAL A 79 1.70 -9.85 -5.72
CA VAL A 79 1.27 -10.53 -6.95
C VAL A 79 1.57 -12.03 -6.89
N GLU A 80 2.70 -12.44 -6.30
CA GLU A 80 3.08 -13.84 -6.15
C GLU A 80 2.08 -14.65 -5.30
N HIS A 81 1.51 -14.03 -4.26
CA HIS A 81 0.53 -14.66 -3.36
C HIS A 81 -0.92 -14.25 -3.63
N ALA A 82 -1.18 -13.49 -4.69
CA ALA A 82 -2.51 -13.02 -5.02
C ALA A 82 -3.41 -14.17 -5.49
N VAL A 83 -4.66 -14.16 -5.01
CA VAL A 83 -5.68 -15.15 -5.40
C VAL A 83 -6.77 -14.53 -6.26
N PRO A 84 -7.46 -15.31 -7.11
CA PRO A 84 -8.59 -14.81 -7.89
C PRO A 84 -9.62 -14.10 -7.00
N ARG A 85 -10.18 -13.00 -7.51
CA ARG A 85 -11.21 -12.16 -6.84
C ARG A 85 -10.71 -11.34 -5.65
N GLN A 86 -9.40 -11.30 -5.38
CA GLN A 86 -8.80 -10.40 -4.40
C GLN A 86 -8.67 -8.97 -4.96
N LEU A 87 -8.96 -7.95 -4.13
CA LEU A 87 -8.75 -6.54 -4.48
C LEU A 87 -7.34 -6.10 -4.06
N LEU A 88 -6.54 -5.61 -5.00
CA LEU A 88 -5.23 -5.03 -4.73
C LEU A 88 -5.27 -3.51 -4.88
N VAL A 89 -4.89 -2.77 -3.84
CA VAL A 89 -4.87 -1.30 -3.82
C VAL A 89 -3.46 -0.82 -3.53
N LEU A 90 -2.97 0.12 -4.33
CA LEU A 90 -1.68 0.77 -4.15
C LEU A 90 -1.92 2.18 -3.59
N THR A 91 -1.49 2.44 -2.35
CA THR A 91 -1.67 3.76 -1.70
C THR A 91 -0.36 4.51 -1.47
N SER A 92 0.79 3.88 -1.72
CA SER A 92 2.09 4.56 -1.71
C SER A 92 2.13 5.68 -2.75
N SER A 93 2.87 6.76 -2.45
CA SER A 93 3.10 7.87 -3.35
C SER A 93 3.72 7.36 -4.66
N THR A 94 2.99 7.51 -5.76
CA THR A 94 3.44 7.08 -7.09
C THR A 94 3.03 8.07 -8.17
N TYR A 95 3.53 7.88 -9.38
CA TYR A 95 3.07 8.60 -10.56
C TYR A 95 1.99 7.80 -11.33
N VAL A 96 1.26 8.49 -12.21
CA VAL A 96 0.21 7.87 -13.03
C VAL A 96 0.76 6.70 -13.86
N GLY A 97 0.13 5.53 -13.77
CA GLY A 97 0.52 4.33 -14.52
C GLY A 97 1.41 3.35 -13.76
N SER A 98 1.86 3.71 -12.55
CA SER A 98 2.64 2.85 -11.65
C SER A 98 1.98 1.50 -11.37
N THR A 99 0.65 1.45 -11.16
CA THR A 99 -0.08 0.20 -10.91
C THR A 99 0.11 -0.81 -12.05
N ARG A 100 0.12 -0.38 -13.31
CA ARG A 100 0.30 -1.28 -14.46
C ARG A 100 1.75 -1.74 -14.59
N ALA A 101 2.72 -0.88 -14.26
CA ALA A 101 4.14 -1.22 -14.33
C ALA A 101 4.59 -2.13 -13.18
N LEU A 102 3.97 -1.99 -12.00
CA LEU A 102 4.40 -2.66 -10.77
C LEU A 102 3.56 -3.89 -10.44
N CYS A 103 2.26 -3.86 -10.77
CA CYS A 103 1.31 -4.95 -10.49
C CYS A 103 0.77 -5.58 -11.80
N GLY A 104 1.31 -5.19 -12.96
CA GLY A 104 0.91 -5.78 -14.24
C GLY A 104 1.37 -7.23 -14.36
N PRO A 105 0.61 -8.09 -15.05
CA PRO A 105 0.97 -9.49 -15.18
C PRO A 105 2.27 -9.64 -16.00
N PRO A 106 3.20 -10.53 -15.60
CA PRO A 106 4.15 -11.11 -16.53
C PRO A 106 3.37 -12.02 -17.49
N GLY A 107 2.90 -11.46 -18.61
CA GLY A 107 2.53 -12.24 -19.80
C GLY A 107 1.21 -13.06 -19.79
N ASN A 108 0.14 -12.66 -19.09
CA ASN A 108 -1.17 -13.34 -19.26
C ASN A 108 -2.36 -12.36 -19.35
N PRO A 109 -3.11 -12.33 -20.47
CA PRO A 109 -4.17 -11.34 -20.73
C PRO A 109 -5.54 -11.63 -20.07
N ARG A 110 -5.67 -12.59 -19.14
CA ARG A 110 -6.99 -13.08 -18.67
C ARG A 110 -7.44 -12.74 -17.24
N VAL A 111 -6.67 -12.02 -16.44
CA VAL A 111 -7.15 -11.58 -15.11
C VAL A 111 -7.67 -10.15 -15.21
N GLY A 112 -9.00 -10.02 -15.32
CA GLY A 112 -9.69 -8.74 -15.34
C GLY A 112 -9.65 -8.06 -13.98
N TYR A 113 -8.73 -7.12 -13.80
CA TYR A 113 -8.73 -6.21 -12.65
C TYR A 113 -9.83 -5.15 -12.85
N ARG A 114 -10.77 -5.02 -11.90
CA ARG A 114 -11.70 -3.90 -11.91
C ARG A 114 -11.02 -2.67 -11.31
N LYS A 115 -10.84 -1.65 -12.15
CA LYS A 115 -10.42 -0.30 -11.77
C LYS A 115 -11.42 0.28 -10.76
N ALA A 116 -10.98 0.57 -9.54
CA ALA A 116 -11.69 1.52 -8.69
C ALA A 116 -11.58 2.91 -9.34
N PRO A 117 -12.67 3.69 -9.47
CA PRO A 117 -12.60 5.01 -10.09
C PRO A 117 -11.64 5.89 -9.29
N ALA A 118 -10.68 6.49 -9.98
CA ALA A 118 -9.82 7.50 -9.40
C ALA A 118 -10.71 8.66 -8.91
N CYS A 119 -10.54 9.07 -7.67
CA CYS A 119 -11.08 10.32 -7.16
C CYS A 119 -10.59 11.45 -8.07
N GLY A 120 -11.51 12.01 -8.86
CA GLY A 120 -11.21 13.06 -9.80
C GLY A 120 -10.88 14.34 -9.05
N VAL A 121 -9.62 14.76 -9.06
CA VAL A 121 -9.28 16.17 -8.88
C VAL A 121 -9.37 16.81 -10.26
N GLN A 122 -10.54 17.37 -10.58
CA GLN A 122 -10.65 18.34 -11.65
C GLN A 122 -9.99 19.64 -11.16
N ALA A 123 -8.74 19.88 -11.55
CA ALA A 123 -8.16 21.20 -11.48
C ALA A 123 -8.83 22.06 -12.57
N GLY A 124 -9.80 22.89 -12.17
CA GLY A 124 -10.41 23.88 -13.04
C GLY A 124 -9.39 24.95 -13.42
N THR A 125 -9.10 25.07 -14.72
CA THR A 125 -8.35 26.21 -15.26
C THR A 125 -9.29 27.41 -15.37
N HIS A 126 -9.13 28.38 -14.48
CA HIS A 126 -9.80 29.67 -14.54
C HIS A 126 -9.16 30.49 -15.68
N GLN A 127 -9.79 30.54 -16.86
CA GLN A 127 -9.48 31.54 -17.88
C GLN A 127 -10.30 32.80 -17.60
N SER A 128 -9.67 33.82 -17.03
CA SER A 128 -10.24 35.17 -16.97
C SER A 128 -9.91 35.91 -18.27
N GLY A 129 -10.83 35.91 -19.23
CA GLY A 129 -10.86 36.91 -20.29
C GLY A 129 -11.41 38.22 -19.73
N ARG A 130 -10.66 39.30 -19.87
CA ARG A 130 -11.20 40.67 -19.86
C ARG A 130 -10.95 41.27 -21.23
N GLY A 131 -12.05 41.70 -21.86
CA GLY A 131 -12.01 42.75 -22.87
C GLY A 131 -11.87 44.12 -22.24
#